data_AF-K9P7B0-F1
#
_entry.id   AF-K9P7B0-F1
#
_cell.length_a   1.000
_cell.length_b   1.000
_cell.length_c   1.000
_cell.angle_alpha   90.00
_cell.angle_beta   90.00
_cell.angle_gamma   90.00
#
_symmetry.space_group_name_H-M   'P 1'
#
loop_
_entity.id
_entity.type
_entity.pdbx_description
1 polymer ?
#
loop_
_entity_poly.entity_id
_entity_poly.type
_entity_poly.pdbx_seq_one_letter_code
_entity_poly.pdbx_strand_id
1 'polypeptide(L)'
;MSSTLATPDGADPVFEGVYGRFTITATDRREVLGYRLALTTVALGQLALLAQWRQLGPSLLWPWLLVMAAGLGLALRWIHIYLRPLHRALQLFWLAGCLGGALLALRAGPGQMLPALVDQPLWILAVGPYFAALAGIGFKEFFCFQRPEAIGVTLLLPLALLGRLAGVLSPATTASLLAAEALLLLVLCLRKFPMPAAADVGDKSVFAHLEQQRRGPGPSVKAP
;
A
#
# COMPACT_ATOMS: atom_id res chain seq x y z
N MET A 1 -16.99 -24.78 -0.09
CA MET A 1 -16.32 -25.74 -1.00
C MET A 1 -16.55 -25.25 -2.42
N SER A 2 -15.69 -24.35 -2.94
CA SER A 2 -15.80 -23.88 -4.32
C SER A 2 -15.11 -24.88 -5.23
N SER A 3 -15.91 -25.56 -6.05
CA SER A 3 -15.44 -26.51 -7.04
C SER A 3 -14.80 -25.77 -8.21
N THR A 4 -13.47 -25.84 -8.32
CA THR A 4 -12.71 -25.44 -9.50
C THR A 4 -13.05 -26.40 -10.64
N LEU A 5 -13.92 -26.02 -11.56
CA LEU A 5 -14.06 -26.74 -12.83
C LEU A 5 -12.81 -26.46 -13.66
N ALA A 6 -11.97 -27.49 -13.82
CA ALA A 6 -10.81 -27.42 -14.70
C ALA A 6 -11.27 -27.37 -16.16
N THR A 7 -10.97 -26.27 -16.84
CA THR A 7 -11.11 -26.16 -18.30
C THR A 7 -9.91 -26.84 -18.98
N PRO A 8 -10.11 -27.63 -20.06
CA PRO A 8 -9.01 -28.20 -20.82
C PRO A 8 -8.30 -27.13 -21.66
N ASP A 9 -6.99 -27.31 -21.84
CA ASP A 9 -6.04 -26.61 -22.72
C ASP A 9 -5.98 -25.07 -22.69
N GLY A 10 -4.97 -24.53 -22.01
CA GLY A 10 -4.39 -23.19 -22.23
C GLY A 10 -5.27 -21.98 -21.95
N ALA A 11 -6.57 -22.17 -21.70
CA ALA A 11 -7.52 -21.10 -21.41
C ALA A 11 -7.43 -20.63 -19.95
N ASP A 12 -7.47 -19.31 -19.75
CA ASP A 12 -7.44 -18.73 -18.41
C ASP A 12 -8.64 -19.23 -17.58
N PRO A 13 -8.44 -19.54 -16.28
CA PRO A 13 -9.52 -20.01 -15.43
C PRO A 13 -10.64 -18.97 -15.34
N VAL A 14 -11.88 -19.46 -15.40
CA VAL A 14 -13.09 -18.63 -15.28
C VAL A 14 -13.58 -18.65 -13.84
N PHE A 15 -13.76 -17.47 -13.27
CA PHE A 15 -14.23 -17.24 -11.92
C PHE A 15 -15.70 -16.80 -11.94
N GLU A 16 -16.49 -17.28 -10.98
CA GLU A 16 -17.84 -16.78 -10.72
C GLU A 16 -17.75 -15.51 -9.86
N GLY A 17 -18.15 -14.36 -10.42
CA GLY A 17 -18.25 -13.09 -9.70
C GLY A 17 -19.69 -12.74 -9.32
N VAL A 18 -19.85 -11.75 -8.46
CA VAL A 18 -21.16 -11.29 -7.94
C VAL A 18 -22.11 -10.86 -9.06
N TYR A 19 -21.58 -10.21 -10.11
CA TYR A 19 -22.37 -9.71 -11.25
C TYR A 19 -22.11 -10.48 -12.55
N GLY A 20 -21.46 -11.64 -12.46
CA GLY A 20 -21.19 -12.51 -13.61
C GLY A 20 -19.76 -13.04 -13.66
N ARG A 21 -19.50 -13.89 -14.66
CA ARG A 21 -18.22 -14.58 -14.83
C ARG A 21 -17.11 -13.63 -15.27
N PHE A 22 -15.89 -13.85 -14.78
CA PHE A 22 -14.71 -13.08 -15.20
C PHE A 22 -13.46 -13.97 -15.27
N THR A 23 -12.43 -13.48 -15.94
CA THR A 23 -11.12 -14.16 -16.07
C THR A 23 -9.98 -13.23 -15.64
N ILE A 24 -8.87 -13.85 -15.24
CA ILE A 24 -7.63 -13.14 -14.89
C ILE A 24 -6.65 -13.27 -16.05
N THR A 25 -6.47 -12.16 -16.77
CA THR A 25 -5.67 -12.04 -17.98
C THR A 25 -4.17 -11.99 -17.69
N ALA A 26 -3.35 -12.15 -18.72
CA ALA A 26 -1.90 -11.95 -18.63
C ALA A 26 -1.51 -10.52 -18.19
N THR A 27 -2.29 -9.50 -18.54
CA THR A 27 -2.07 -8.13 -18.08
C THR A 27 -2.30 -8.02 -16.58
N ASP A 28 -3.41 -8.58 -16.07
CA ASP A 28 -3.71 -8.59 -14.65
C ASP A 28 -2.57 -9.26 -13.85
N ARG A 29 -2.02 -10.37 -14.36
CA ARG A 29 -0.87 -11.06 -13.73
C ARG A 29 0.38 -10.19 -13.65
N ARG A 30 0.69 -9.44 -14.72
CA ARG A 30 1.84 -8.51 -14.73
C ARG A 30 1.65 -7.35 -13.76
N GLU A 31 0.46 -6.79 -13.71
CA GLU A 31 0.14 -5.70 -12.76
C GLU A 31 0.23 -6.19 -11.32
N VAL A 32 -0.30 -7.37 -11.02
CA VAL A 32 -0.17 -7.99 -9.69
C VAL A 32 1.29 -8.24 -9.33
N LEU A 33 2.09 -8.77 -10.25
CA LEU A 33 3.53 -8.94 -10.01
C LEU A 33 4.21 -7.59 -9.73
N GLY A 34 3.91 -6.56 -10.53
CA GLY A 34 4.41 -5.20 -10.32
C GLY A 34 4.03 -4.64 -8.95
N TYR A 35 2.76 -4.81 -8.54
CA TYR A 35 2.28 -4.43 -7.22
C TYR A 35 3.04 -5.15 -6.09
N ARG A 36 3.20 -6.47 -6.18
CA ARG A 36 3.91 -7.28 -5.17
C ARG A 36 5.38 -6.84 -5.04
N LEU A 37 6.06 -6.67 -6.16
CA LEU A 37 7.45 -6.19 -6.18
C LEU A 37 7.56 -4.78 -5.59
N ALA A 38 6.69 -3.85 -6.01
CA ALA A 38 6.68 -2.48 -5.52
C ALA A 38 6.46 -2.40 -3.99
N LEU A 39 5.49 -3.17 -3.46
CA LEU A 39 5.25 -3.21 -2.01
C LEU A 39 6.41 -3.88 -1.24
N THR A 40 7.05 -4.88 -1.85
CA THR A 40 8.26 -5.51 -1.29
C THR A 40 9.42 -4.50 -1.24
N THR A 41 9.58 -3.67 -2.27
CA THR A 41 10.57 -2.58 -2.28
C THR A 41 10.33 -1.59 -1.14
N VAL A 42 9.07 -1.25 -0.82
CA VAL A 42 8.76 -0.41 0.35
C VAL A 42 9.20 -1.08 1.64
N ALA A 43 8.86 -2.36 1.84
CA ALA A 43 9.21 -3.12 3.04
C ALA A 43 10.74 -3.20 3.24
N LEU A 44 11.46 -3.57 2.18
CA LEU A 44 12.92 -3.65 2.20
C LEU A 44 13.56 -2.28 2.39
N GLY A 45 13.04 -1.25 1.73
CA GLY A 45 13.50 0.14 1.89
C GLY A 45 13.36 0.61 3.34
N GLN A 46 12.24 0.31 3.99
CA GLN A 46 12.02 0.68 5.39
C GLN A 46 12.92 -0.09 6.35
N LEU A 47 13.11 -1.40 6.15
CA LEU A 47 14.03 -2.20 6.95
C LEU A 47 15.48 -1.73 6.78
N ALA A 48 15.89 -1.43 5.56
CA ALA A 48 17.22 -0.89 5.27
C ALA A 48 17.41 0.50 5.89
N LEU A 49 16.41 1.36 5.84
CA LEU A 49 16.40 2.66 6.52
C LEU A 49 16.62 2.49 8.03
N LEU A 50 15.85 1.61 8.68
CA LEU A 50 15.97 1.37 10.12
C LEU A 50 17.33 0.73 10.49
N ALA A 51 17.80 -0.23 9.70
CA ALA A 51 19.09 -0.87 9.89
C ALA A 51 20.24 0.14 9.73
N GLN A 52 20.14 1.03 8.75
CA GLN A 52 21.12 2.08 8.53
C GLN A 52 21.11 3.09 9.66
N TRP A 53 19.94 3.55 10.10
CA TRP A 53 19.83 4.47 11.22
C TRP A 53 20.49 3.90 12.49
N ARG A 54 20.23 2.62 12.79
CA ARG A 54 20.79 1.94 13.97
C ARG A 54 22.31 1.79 13.91
N GLN A 55 22.89 1.57 12.72
CA GLN A 55 24.30 1.22 12.57
C GLN A 55 25.20 2.40 12.18
N LEU A 56 24.70 3.29 11.32
CA LEU A 56 25.47 4.35 10.66
C LEU A 56 24.91 5.76 10.95
N GLY A 57 23.78 5.86 11.63
CA GLY A 57 23.14 7.13 11.98
C GLY A 57 22.22 7.71 10.89
N PRO A 58 21.70 8.93 11.11
CA PRO A 58 20.58 9.48 10.33
C PRO A 58 20.97 10.15 9.00
N SER A 59 22.26 10.38 8.76
CA SER A 59 22.75 11.25 7.67
C SER A 59 22.41 10.75 6.27
N LEU A 60 22.26 9.44 6.09
CA LEU A 60 22.04 8.82 4.79
C LEU A 60 20.65 8.19 4.65
N LEU A 61 19.65 8.55 5.47
CA LEU A 61 18.32 7.91 5.39
C LEU A 61 17.52 8.29 4.14
N TRP A 62 17.82 9.46 3.56
CA TRP A 62 17.07 10.03 2.43
C TRP A 62 17.01 9.15 1.17
N PRO A 63 18.04 8.38 0.75
CA PRO A 63 17.93 7.50 -0.41
C PRO A 63 16.89 6.40 -0.19
N TRP A 64 16.82 5.84 1.02
CA TRP A 64 15.80 4.85 1.38
C TRP A 64 14.40 5.45 1.37
N LEU A 65 14.25 6.71 1.81
CA LEU A 65 12.98 7.44 1.69
C LEU A 65 12.56 7.60 0.22
N LEU A 66 13.48 7.83 -0.72
CA LEU A 66 13.17 7.89 -2.15
C LEU A 66 12.76 6.51 -2.70
N VAL A 67 13.45 5.45 -2.31
CA VAL A 67 13.10 4.06 -2.67
C VAL A 67 11.70 3.72 -2.17
N MET A 68 11.39 4.07 -0.92
CA MET A 68 10.06 3.90 -0.33
C MET A 68 9.00 4.75 -1.04
N ALA A 69 9.30 6.01 -1.37
CA ALA A 69 8.40 6.90 -2.08
C ALA A 69 8.04 6.34 -3.47
N ALA A 70 9.04 5.93 -4.24
CA ALA A 70 8.85 5.33 -5.56
C ALA A 70 8.10 3.98 -5.46
N GLY A 71 8.49 3.12 -4.53
CA GLY A 71 7.85 1.82 -4.29
C GLY A 71 6.36 1.97 -3.96
N LEU A 72 6.00 2.89 -3.06
CA LEU A 72 4.59 3.11 -2.70
C LEU A 72 3.81 3.72 -3.87
N GLY A 73 4.40 4.67 -4.61
CA GLY A 73 3.76 5.25 -5.79
C GLY A 73 3.46 4.20 -6.87
N LEU A 74 4.42 3.30 -7.12
CA LEU A 74 4.24 2.17 -8.04
C LEU A 74 3.20 1.16 -7.53
N ALA A 75 3.22 0.84 -6.23
CA ALA A 75 2.21 -0.03 -5.62
C ALA A 75 0.81 0.57 -5.79
N LEU A 76 0.65 1.87 -5.54
CA LEU A 76 -0.61 2.59 -5.74
C LEU A 76 -1.02 2.70 -7.22
N ARG A 77 -0.10 2.53 -8.17
CA ARG A 77 -0.46 2.48 -9.60
C ARG A 77 -1.12 1.17 -9.99
N TRP A 78 -0.65 0.04 -9.47
CA TRP A 78 -1.11 -1.29 -9.85
C TRP A 78 -2.06 -1.97 -8.84
N ILE A 79 -2.28 -1.35 -7.68
CA ILE A 79 -3.25 -1.86 -6.71
C ILE A 79 -4.68 -1.81 -7.27
N HIS A 80 -5.37 -2.93 -7.21
CA HIS A 80 -6.77 -3.03 -7.62
C HIS A 80 -7.67 -2.66 -6.44
N ILE A 81 -8.32 -1.50 -6.48
CA ILE A 81 -9.25 -1.02 -5.44
C ILE A 81 -10.59 -0.70 -6.10
N TYR A 82 -11.69 -1.33 -5.65
CA TYR A 82 -13.03 -1.10 -6.20
C TYR A 82 -13.48 0.35 -6.07
N LEU A 83 -13.25 0.95 -4.89
CA LEU A 83 -13.69 2.30 -4.56
C LEU A 83 -12.69 3.32 -5.09
N ARG A 84 -12.98 3.90 -6.27
CA ARG A 84 -12.13 4.95 -6.86
C ARG A 84 -11.86 6.16 -5.97
N PRO A 85 -12.83 6.70 -5.18
CA PRO A 85 -12.55 7.81 -4.28
C PRO A 85 -11.50 7.44 -3.23
N LEU A 86 -11.56 6.23 -2.68
CA LEU A 86 -10.57 5.72 -1.74
C LEU A 86 -9.19 5.63 -2.41
N HIS A 87 -9.11 5.04 -3.61
CA HIS A 87 -7.85 4.94 -4.35
C HIS A 87 -7.21 6.30 -4.62
N ARG A 88 -8.00 7.30 -5.03
CA ARG A 88 -7.53 8.68 -5.23
C ARG A 88 -7.07 9.33 -3.92
N ALA A 89 -7.78 9.11 -2.82
CA ALA A 89 -7.36 9.62 -1.52
C ALA A 89 -5.98 9.08 -1.12
N LEU A 90 -5.71 7.79 -1.34
CA LEU A 90 -4.39 7.20 -1.09
C LEU A 90 -3.29 7.82 -1.97
N GLN A 91 -3.59 8.09 -3.24
CA GLN A 91 -2.64 8.78 -4.15
C GLN A 91 -2.34 10.22 -3.70
N LEU A 92 -3.37 10.95 -3.24
CA LEU A 92 -3.21 12.30 -2.71
C LEU A 92 -2.42 12.29 -1.40
N PHE A 93 -2.66 11.33 -0.52
CA PHE A 93 -1.90 11.14 0.71
C PHE A 93 -0.43 10.81 0.44
N TRP A 94 -0.16 9.91 -0.52
CA TRP A 94 1.20 9.62 -0.98
C TRP A 94 1.89 10.89 -1.47
N LEU A 95 1.25 11.64 -2.38
CA LEU A 95 1.83 12.88 -2.93
C LEU A 95 2.07 13.92 -1.84
N ALA A 96 1.08 14.17 -0.98
CA ALA A 96 1.18 15.13 0.12
C ALA A 96 2.34 14.77 1.07
N GLY A 97 2.48 13.48 1.42
CA GLY A 97 3.58 13.02 2.27
C GLY A 97 4.95 13.15 1.61
N CYS A 98 5.06 12.88 0.31
CA CYS A 98 6.28 13.12 -0.46
C CYS A 98 6.64 14.61 -0.51
N LEU A 99 5.66 15.50 -0.71
CA LEU A 99 5.87 16.94 -0.67
C LEU A 99 6.29 17.43 0.73
N GLY A 100 5.67 16.89 1.79
CA GLY A 100 6.07 17.16 3.16
C GLY A 100 7.50 16.71 3.46
N GLY A 101 7.90 15.54 2.95
CA GLY A 101 9.27 15.03 3.04
C GLY A 101 10.27 15.93 2.29
N ALA A 102 9.92 16.37 1.07
CA ALA A 102 10.73 17.31 0.31
C ALA A 102 10.87 18.66 1.03
N LEU A 103 9.78 19.19 1.60
CA LEU A 103 9.81 20.42 2.39
C LEU A 103 10.72 20.28 3.62
N LEU A 104 10.63 19.17 4.35
CA LEU A 104 11.50 18.89 5.48
C LEU A 104 12.97 18.79 5.05
N ALA A 105 13.26 18.12 3.93
CA ALA A 105 14.59 18.03 3.36
C ALA A 105 15.15 19.42 2.96
N LEU A 106 14.31 20.30 2.39
CA LEU A 106 14.70 21.67 2.05
C LEU A 106 14.96 22.54 3.29
N ARG A 107 14.22 22.32 4.39
CA ARG A 107 14.34 23.12 5.62
C ARG A 107 15.50 22.68 6.51
N ALA A 108 15.69 21.38 6.70
CA ALA A 108 16.69 20.83 7.61
C ALA A 108 17.94 20.32 6.89
N GLY A 109 17.84 20.02 5.59
CA GLY A 109 18.81 19.23 4.85
C GLY A 109 18.47 17.73 4.87
N PRO A 110 18.76 16.98 3.79
CA PRO A 110 18.36 15.58 3.65
C PRO A 110 18.96 14.65 4.73
N GLY A 111 20.16 14.95 5.23
CA GLY A 111 20.78 14.16 6.31
C GLY A 111 20.26 14.47 7.72
N GLN A 112 19.50 15.55 7.89
CA GLN A 112 18.99 16.02 9.18
C GLN A 112 17.48 15.85 9.33
N MET A 113 16.82 15.20 8.37
CA MET A 113 15.36 15.01 8.38
C MET A 113 14.87 14.28 9.62
N LEU A 114 15.53 13.18 10.01
CA LEU A 114 15.14 12.41 11.19
C LEU A 114 15.39 13.18 12.50
N PRO A 115 16.58 13.76 12.75
CA PRO A 115 16.78 14.66 13.90
C PRO A 115 15.73 15.77 13.99
N ALA A 116 15.46 16.48 12.89
CA ALA A 116 14.46 17.54 12.87
C ALA A 116 13.04 17.05 13.20
N LEU A 117 12.66 15.85 12.75
CA LEU A 117 11.39 15.23 13.10
C LEU A 117 11.33 14.79 14.57
N VAL A 118 12.44 14.26 15.11
CA VAL A 118 12.54 13.88 16.52
C VAL A 118 12.39 15.10 17.42
N ASP A 119 13.08 16.19 17.09
CA ASP A 119 13.09 17.44 17.86
C ASP A 119 11.74 18.17 17.75
N GLN A 120 11.11 18.14 16.58
CA GLN A 120 9.81 18.77 16.34
C GLN A 120 8.81 17.77 15.72
N PRO A 121 8.10 16.96 16.56
CA PRO A 121 7.16 15.93 16.09
C PRO A 121 6.00 16.44 15.23
N LEU A 122 5.74 17.75 15.20
CA LEU A 122 4.73 18.36 14.34
C LEU A 122 5.00 18.08 12.84
N TRP A 123 6.26 17.83 12.45
CA TRP A 123 6.60 17.39 11.10
C TRP A 123 5.91 16.09 10.68
N ILE A 124 5.43 15.27 11.62
CA ILE A 124 4.61 14.09 11.35
C ILE A 124 3.31 14.48 10.62
N LEU A 125 2.76 15.68 10.81
CA LEU A 125 1.60 16.12 10.02
C LEU A 125 1.95 16.33 8.53
N ALA A 126 3.19 16.69 8.22
CA ALA A 126 3.64 16.90 6.85
C ALA A 126 4.04 15.59 6.16
N VAL A 127 4.77 14.70 6.85
CA VAL A 127 5.24 13.42 6.27
C VAL A 127 4.26 12.26 6.48
N GLY A 128 3.44 12.33 7.53
CA GLY A 128 2.46 11.32 7.93
C GLY A 128 1.47 10.90 6.85
N PRO A 129 1.01 11.78 5.93
CA PRO A 129 0.17 11.36 4.82
C PRO A 129 0.77 10.23 3.97
N TYR A 130 2.09 10.17 3.78
CA TYR A 130 2.73 9.05 3.10
C TYR A 130 2.42 7.72 3.80
N PHE A 131 2.58 7.71 5.13
CA PHE A 131 2.31 6.54 5.96
C PHE A 131 0.82 6.24 6.07
N ALA A 132 -0.06 7.24 6.00
CA ALA A 132 -1.49 7.04 5.90
C ALA A 132 -1.88 6.32 4.59
N ALA A 133 -1.21 6.64 3.47
CA ALA A 133 -1.39 5.91 2.22
C ALA A 133 -0.95 4.44 2.33
N LEU A 134 0.20 4.18 2.97
CA LEU A 134 0.67 2.83 3.26
C LEU A 134 -0.29 2.06 4.18
N ALA A 135 -0.78 2.71 5.25
CA ALA A 135 -1.78 2.14 6.15
C ALA A 135 -3.09 1.82 5.42
N GLY A 136 -3.49 2.62 4.42
CA GLY A 136 -4.64 2.35 3.57
C GLY A 136 -4.49 1.10 2.70
N ILE A 137 -3.27 0.78 2.24
CA ILE A 137 -2.98 -0.53 1.64
C ILE A 137 -3.16 -1.64 2.68
N GLY A 138 -2.60 -1.43 3.88
CA GLY A 138 -2.80 -2.34 5.02
C GLY A 138 -4.27 -2.64 5.30
N PHE A 139 -5.11 -1.62 5.34
CA PHE A 139 -6.55 -1.76 5.59
C PHE A 139 -7.21 -2.68 4.56
N LYS A 140 -6.86 -2.53 3.28
CA LYS A 140 -7.33 -3.45 2.22
C LYS A 140 -6.91 -4.88 2.53
N GLU A 141 -5.66 -5.10 2.91
CA GLU A 141 -5.12 -6.45 3.15
C GLU A 141 -5.68 -7.09 4.44
N PHE A 142 -5.88 -6.31 5.50
CA PHE A 142 -6.38 -6.78 6.79
C PHE A 142 -7.87 -7.06 6.75
N PHE A 143 -8.69 -6.08 6.33
CA PHE A 143 -10.14 -6.22 6.39
C PHE A 143 -10.73 -6.95 5.19
N CYS A 144 -10.18 -6.77 3.98
CA CYS A 144 -10.72 -7.43 2.79
C CYS A 144 -10.18 -8.84 2.59
N PHE A 145 -8.92 -9.12 2.96
CA PHE A 145 -8.28 -10.41 2.74
C PHE A 145 -7.91 -11.18 4.01
N GLN A 146 -8.26 -10.64 5.20
CA GLN A 146 -8.04 -11.28 6.50
C GLN A 146 -6.59 -11.73 6.70
N ARG A 147 -5.64 -10.91 6.24
CA ARG A 147 -4.21 -11.15 6.42
C ARG A 147 -3.77 -10.61 7.77
N PRO A 148 -3.47 -11.45 8.78
CA PRO A 148 -3.13 -10.97 10.12
C PRO A 148 -1.87 -10.11 10.12
N GLU A 149 -0.92 -10.35 9.20
CA GLU A 149 0.31 -9.55 9.08
C GLU A 149 0.03 -8.09 8.74
N ALA A 150 -1.08 -7.81 8.06
CA ALA A 150 -1.46 -6.45 7.74
C ALA A 150 -1.81 -5.62 8.99
N ILE A 151 -1.88 -6.21 10.19
CA ILE A 151 -1.99 -5.48 11.45
C ILE A 151 -0.84 -4.48 11.66
N GLY A 152 0.36 -4.78 11.13
CA GLY A 152 1.51 -3.88 11.20
C GLY A 152 1.19 -2.53 10.58
N VAL A 153 0.96 -2.53 9.27
CA VAL A 153 0.61 -1.32 8.51
C VAL A 153 -0.73 -0.71 8.92
N THR A 154 -1.70 -1.52 9.32
CA THR A 154 -3.08 -1.05 9.62
C THR A 154 -3.20 -0.40 11.00
N LEU A 155 -2.51 -0.93 12.02
CA LEU A 155 -2.66 -0.48 13.41
C LEU A 155 -1.34 -0.01 14.02
N LEU A 156 -0.25 -0.78 13.89
CA LEU A 156 1.02 -0.41 14.53
C LEU A 156 1.60 0.89 13.95
N LEU A 157 1.53 1.07 12.63
CA LEU A 157 2.03 2.27 11.97
C LEU A 157 1.28 3.55 12.40
N PRO A 158 -0.08 3.61 12.33
CA PRO A 158 -0.82 4.75 12.88
C PRO A 158 -0.57 4.98 14.38
N LEU A 159 -0.52 3.90 15.18
CA LEU A 159 -0.25 3.99 16.61
C LEU A 159 1.12 4.64 16.89
N ALA A 160 2.15 4.21 16.16
CA ALA A 160 3.50 4.74 16.31
C ALA A 160 3.55 6.24 16.00
N LEU A 161 3.00 6.65 14.85
CA LEU A 161 3.08 8.03 14.38
C LEU A 161 2.18 8.98 15.20
N LEU A 162 0.93 8.60 15.45
CA LEU A 162 0.01 9.42 16.23
C LEU A 162 0.40 9.46 17.71
N GLY A 163 0.88 8.34 18.27
CA GLY A 163 1.39 8.30 19.63
C GLY A 163 2.65 9.17 19.80
N ARG A 164 3.53 9.22 18.78
CA ARG A 164 4.68 10.14 18.76
C ARG A 164 4.23 11.60 18.64
N LEU A 165 3.30 11.90 17.75
CA LEU A 165 2.75 13.25 17.56
C LEU A 165 2.06 13.78 18.83
N ALA A 166 1.31 12.92 19.52
CA ALA A 166 0.62 13.27 20.76
C ALA A 166 1.55 13.36 21.99
N GLY A 167 2.84 13.04 21.85
CA GLY A 167 3.78 13.01 22.96
C GLY A 167 3.60 11.83 23.93
N VAL A 168 2.77 10.85 23.56
CA VAL A 168 2.48 9.65 24.38
C VAL A 168 3.59 8.60 24.24
N LEU A 169 4.19 8.48 23.05
CA LEU A 169 5.22 7.48 22.77
C LEU A 169 6.64 8.07 22.74
N SER A 170 7.55 7.39 23.43
CA SER A 170 8.99 7.70 23.38
C SER A 170 9.58 7.45 21.98
N PRO A 171 10.72 8.06 21.62
CA PRO A 171 11.37 7.79 20.34
C PRO A 171 11.74 6.29 20.19
N ALA A 172 12.20 5.67 21.27
CA ALA A 172 12.56 4.25 21.28
C ALA A 172 11.35 3.34 21.04
N THR A 173 10.24 3.58 21.73
CA THR A 173 8.99 2.81 21.54
C THR A 173 8.45 2.99 20.12
N THR A 174 8.48 4.22 19.60
CA THR A 174 8.07 4.53 18.22
C THR A 174 8.91 3.75 17.22
N ALA A 175 10.23 3.74 17.38
CA ALA A 175 11.15 2.98 16.54
C ALA A 175 10.89 1.46 16.58
N SER A 176 10.63 0.90 17.76
CA SER A 176 10.31 -0.52 17.90
C SER A 176 9.00 -0.90 17.19
N LEU A 177 7.97 -0.05 17.28
CA LEU A 177 6.71 -0.26 16.57
C LEU A 177 6.90 -0.19 15.05
N LEU A 178 7.65 0.79 14.55
CA LEU A 178 7.97 0.91 13.12
C LEU A 178 8.81 -0.27 12.60
N ALA A 179 9.71 -0.82 13.43
CA ALA A 179 10.48 -2.00 13.08
C ALA A 179 9.59 -3.26 13.02
N ALA A 180 8.72 -3.45 14.02
CA ALA A 180 7.76 -4.55 14.03
C ALA A 180 6.80 -4.47 12.83
N GLU A 181 6.32 -3.28 12.51
CA GLU A 181 5.49 -3.05 11.33
C GLU A 181 6.21 -3.37 10.02
N ALA A 182 7.43 -2.87 9.82
CA ALA A 182 8.21 -3.14 8.60
C ALA A 182 8.48 -4.64 8.40
N LEU A 183 8.74 -5.38 9.49
CA LEU A 183 8.89 -6.84 9.45
C LEU A 183 7.59 -7.53 9.05
N LEU A 184 6.47 -7.14 9.65
CA LEU A 184 5.16 -7.69 9.30
C LEU A 184 4.78 -7.37 7.85
N LEU A 185 5.10 -6.17 7.36
CA LEU A 185 4.91 -5.80 5.95
C LEU A 185 5.74 -6.70 5.02
N LEU A 186 7.00 -7.00 5.37
CA LEU A 186 7.81 -7.93 4.61
C LEU A 186 7.22 -9.35 4.60
N VAL A 187 6.77 -9.86 5.75
CA VAL A 187 6.13 -11.19 5.83
C VAL A 187 4.86 -11.22 4.97
N LEU A 188 4.02 -10.17 5.04
CA LEU A 188 2.85 -10.02 4.18
C LEU A 188 3.25 -10.11 2.70
N CYS A 189 4.24 -9.33 2.26
CA CYS A 189 4.73 -9.33 0.88
C CYS A 189 5.22 -10.71 0.44
N LEU A 190 6.05 -11.38 1.23
CA LEU A 190 6.59 -12.71 0.92
C LEU A 190 5.48 -13.76 0.82
N ARG A 191 4.48 -13.71 1.71
CA ARG A 191 3.32 -14.62 1.65
C ARG A 191 2.48 -14.40 0.40
N LYS A 192 2.46 -13.21 -0.20
CA LYS A 192 1.68 -12.93 -1.41
C LYS A 192 2.26 -13.60 -2.65
N PHE A 193 3.58 -13.75 -2.79
CA PHE A 193 4.21 -14.31 -4.01
C PHE A 193 3.65 -15.68 -4.47
N PRO A 194 3.48 -16.69 -3.61
CA PRO A 194 2.93 -17.98 -4.02
C PRO A 194 1.42 -17.96 -4.31
N MET A 195 0.70 -16.88 -4.00
CA MET A 195 -0.75 -16.81 -4.17
C MET A 195 -1.14 -16.56 -5.64
N PRO A 196 -2.27 -17.11 -6.11
CA PRO A 196 -2.83 -16.78 -7.42
C PRO A 196 -3.07 -15.27 -7.57
N ALA A 197 -2.88 -14.72 -8.78
CA ALA A 197 -3.08 -13.29 -9.03
C ALA A 197 -4.51 -12.80 -8.74
N ALA A 198 -5.51 -13.69 -8.87
CA ALA A 198 -6.90 -13.43 -8.50
C ALA A 198 -7.06 -12.90 -7.07
N ALA A 199 -6.17 -13.31 -6.15
CA ALA A 199 -6.19 -12.88 -4.75
C ALA A 199 -5.84 -11.39 -4.56
N ASP A 200 -5.25 -10.72 -5.55
CA ASP A 200 -4.88 -9.31 -5.48
C ASP A 200 -5.81 -8.40 -6.32
N VAL A 201 -6.36 -8.96 -7.40
CA VAL A 201 -7.27 -8.28 -8.34
C VAL A 201 -8.67 -8.12 -7.74
N GLY A 202 -9.16 -9.17 -7.08
CA GLY A 202 -10.56 -9.23 -6.65
C GLY A 202 -11.53 -9.57 -7.79
N ASP A 203 -12.82 -9.33 -7.56
CA ASP A 203 -13.92 -9.63 -8.47
C ASP A 203 -14.09 -8.55 -9.54
N LYS A 204 -13.65 -8.85 -10.77
CA LYS A 204 -13.76 -7.94 -11.91
C LYS A 204 -15.21 -7.60 -12.31
N SER A 205 -16.18 -8.46 -11.98
CA SER A 205 -17.60 -8.18 -12.27
C SER A 205 -18.11 -6.99 -11.45
N VAL A 206 -17.62 -6.81 -10.21
CA VAL A 206 -17.93 -5.65 -9.36
C VAL A 206 -17.37 -4.37 -9.97
N PHE A 207 -16.14 -4.40 -10.50
CA PHE A 207 -15.56 -3.24 -11.19
C PHE A 207 -16.39 -2.83 -12.41
N ALA A 208 -16.83 -3.79 -13.22
CA ALA A 208 -17.65 -3.54 -14.40
C ALA A 208 -19.01 -2.93 -14.01
N HIS A 209 -19.66 -3.49 -12.98
CA HIS A 209 -20.94 -2.99 -12.48
C HIS A 209 -20.86 -1.56 -11.94
N LEU A 210 -19.85 -1.26 -11.10
CA LEU A 210 -19.64 0.08 -10.57
C LEU A 210 -19.32 1.12 -11.66
N GLU A 211 -18.63 0.71 -12.73
CA GLU A 211 -18.40 1.58 -13.89
C GLU A 211 -19.70 1.84 -14.67
N GLN A 212 -20.55 0.83 -14.87
CA GLN A 212 -21.85 1.00 -15.51
C GLN A 212 -22.76 1.96 -14.71
N GLN A 213 -22.85 1.79 -13.39
CA GLN A 213 -23.62 2.70 -12.53
C GLN A 213 -23.14 4.16 -12.66
N ARG A 214 -21.82 4.38 -12.78
CA ARG A 214 -21.24 5.73 -12.93
C ARG A 214 -21.46 6.36 -14.29
N ARG A 215 -21.52 5.56 -15.36
CA ARG A 215 -21.82 6.03 -16.71
C ARG A 215 -23.31 6.39 -16.88
N GLY A 216 -24.16 6.01 -15.91
CA GLY A 216 -25.61 6.10 -16.03
C GLY A 216 -26.16 5.03 -16.99
N PRO A 217 -27.48 4.81 -17.03
CA PRO A 217 -28.07 3.95 -18.04
C PRO A 217 -27.74 4.52 -19.42
N GLY A 218 -26.99 3.76 -20.23
CA GLY A 218 -26.86 4.04 -21.66
C GLY A 218 -28.24 4.03 -22.32
N PRO A 219 -28.43 4.73 -23.45
CA PRO A 219 -29.74 4.83 -24.09
C PRO A 219 -30.30 3.43 -24.33
N SER A 220 -31.55 3.22 -23.89
CA SER A 220 -32.30 2.00 -24.16
C SER A 220 -32.42 1.84 -25.67
N VAL A 221 -31.64 0.94 -26.26
CA VAL A 221 -31.92 0.48 -27.62
C VAL A 221 -33.22 -0.30 -27.54
N LYS A 222 -34.33 0.35 -27.92
CA LYS A 222 -35.57 -0.35 -28.23
C LYS A 222 -35.24 -1.28 -29.41
N ALA A 223 -35.32 -2.59 -29.17
CA ALA A 223 -35.31 -3.57 -30.24
C ALA A 223 -36.54 -3.35 -31.16
N PRO A 224 -36.38 -3.56 -32.47
CA PRO A 224 -37.45 -3.37 -33.46
C PRO A 224 -38.62 -4.32 -33.26
#